data_AF-A0A9R0X233-F1
#
_entry.id   AF-A0A9R0X233-F1
#
_cell.length_a   1.000
_cell.length_b   1.000
_cell.length_c   1.000
_cell.angle_alpha   90.00
_cell.angle_beta   90.00
_cell.angle_gamma   90.00
#
_symmetry.space_group_name_H-M   'P 1'
#
loop_
_entity.id
_entity.type
_entity.pdbx_description
1 polymer ?
#
loop_
_entity_poly.entity_id
_entity_poly.type
_entity_poly.pdbx_seq_one_letter_code
_entity_poly.pdbx_strand_id
1 'polypeptide(L)' 'MMLTFSVFPSRKVSDTVVEPYNATLSVHQLVENFDECMVLDNEALYGICFHTLKLTTPSYKEICDINFVR' A
#
# COMPACT_ATOMS: atom_id res chain seq x y z
N MET A 1 -5.07 15.93 14.47
CA MET A 1 -5.54 14.66 13.90
C MET A 1 -4.47 14.19 12.94
N MET A 2 -3.81 13.09 13.29
CA MET A 2 -2.64 12.59 12.57
C MET A 2 -3.11 11.48 11.63
N LEU A 3 -3.05 11.72 10.32
CA LEU A 3 -3.44 10.77 9.29
C LEU A 3 -2.20 10.03 8.81
N THR A 4 -2.28 8.70 8.76
CA THR A 4 -1.19 7.84 8.27
C THR A 4 -1.69 6.98 7.13
N PHE A 5 -0.89 6.90 6.08
CA PHE A 5 -1.11 6.00 4.95
C PHE A 5 -0.18 4.79 5.12
N SER A 6 -0.76 3.60 5.19
CA SER A 6 -0.02 2.35 5.33
C SER A 6 -0.30 1.45 4.14
N VAL A 7 0.77 1.01 3.47
CA VAL A 7 0.67 0.11 2.32
C VAL A 7 0.74 -1.33 2.84
N PHE A 8 -0.31 -2.11 2.58
CA PHE A 8 -0.34 -3.51 3.00
C PHE A 8 0.39 -4.43 2.00
N PRO A 9 1.04 -5.49 2.51
CA PRO A 9 1.81 -6.39 1.66
C PRO A 9 0.91 -7.26 0.80
N SER A 10 1.23 -7.40 -0.49
CA SER A 10 0.53 -8.31 -1.42
C SER A 10 1.51 -9.33 -2.00
N ARG A 11 1.16 -10.62 -1.93
CA ARG A 11 2.00 -11.73 -2.43
C ARG A 11 2.34 -11.66 -3.92
N LYS A 12 1.56 -10.93 -4.72
CA LYS A 12 1.75 -10.85 -6.19
C LYS A 12 2.66 -9.70 -6.62
N VAL A 13 2.75 -8.64 -5.81
CA VAL A 13 3.46 -7.40 -6.14
C VAL A 13 4.65 -7.16 -5.20
N SER A 14 4.79 -7.98 -4.16
CA SER A 14 5.85 -7.92 -3.16
C SER A 14 7.08 -8.74 -3.56
N ASP A 15 8.25 -8.11 -3.49
CA ASP A 15 9.57 -8.76 -3.63
C ASP A 15 10.21 -9.13 -2.28
N THR A 16 9.61 -8.76 -1.14
CA THR A 16 10.22 -9.00 0.18
C THR A 16 9.47 -10.04 1.01
N VAL A 17 10.18 -11.11 1.39
CA VAL A 17 9.60 -12.21 2.20
C VAL A 17 9.31 -11.80 3.66
N VAL A 18 9.84 -10.66 4.10
CA VAL A 18 9.73 -10.14 5.49
C VAL A 18 8.61 -9.11 5.68
N GLU A 19 7.94 -8.72 4.59
CA GLU A 19 6.82 -7.79 4.61
C GLU A 19 5.70 -8.10 5.61
N PRO A 20 5.25 -9.36 5.83
CA PRO A 20 4.23 -9.64 6.83
C PRO A 20 4.68 -9.37 8.27
N TYR A 21 5.98 -9.51 8.56
CA TYR A 21 6.53 -9.16 9.88
C TYR A 21 6.54 -7.65 10.08
N ASN A 22 6.97 -6.90 9.07
CA ASN A 22 6.97 -5.44 9.11
C ASN A 22 5.56 -4.87 9.24
N ALA A 23 4.60 -5.41 8.50
CA ALA A 23 3.20 -5.00 8.60
C ALA A 23 2.64 -5.23 10.02
N THR A 24 2.90 -6.39 10.62
CA THR A 24 2.42 -6.70 11.98
C THR A 24 3.03 -5.78 13.03
N LEU A 25 4.35 -5.52 12.94
CA LEU A 25 5.05 -4.62 13.86
C LEU A 25 4.57 -3.17 13.71
N SER A 26 4.38 -2.69 12.48
CA SER A 26 3.90 -1.33 12.22
C SER A 26 2.45 -1.14 12.64
N VAL A 27 1.58 -2.13 12.43
CA VAL A 27 0.17 -2.08 12.89
C VAL A 27 0.10 -1.96 14.41
N HIS A 28 0.96 -2.66 15.16
CA HIS A 28 0.99 -2.55 16.61
C HIS A 28 1.26 -1.10 17.08
N GLN A 29 2.21 -0.41 16.43
CA GLN A 29 2.50 1.00 16.73
C GLN A 29 1.41 1.97 16.22
N LEU A 30 0.75 1.62 15.12
CA LEU A 30 -0.34 2.43 14.55
C LEU A 30 -1.59 2.45 15.44
N VAL A 31 -1.92 1.32 16.07
CA VAL A 31 -3.07 1.19 16.98
C VAL A 31 -2.95 2.07 18.22
N GLU A 32 -1.73 2.29 18.71
CA GLU A 32 -1.51 3.07 19.95
C GLU A 32 -1.40 4.57 19.74
N ASN A 33 -1.03 5.02 18.54
CA ASN A 33 -0.58 6.41 18.32
C ASN A 33 -1.44 7.22 17.33
N PHE A 34 -2.39 6.62 16.63
CA PHE A 34 -3.10 7.30 15.53
C PHE A 34 -4.61 7.13 15.61
N ASP A 35 -5.30 8.23 15.34
CA ASP A 35 -6.77 8.28 15.34
C ASP A 35 -7.36 7.64 14.06
N GLU A 36 -6.61 7.65 12.95
CA GLU A 36 -7.06 7.19 11.64
C GLU A 36 -5.90 6.67 10.79
N CYS A 37 -6.05 5.45 10.26
CA CYS A 37 -5.07 4.79 9.39
C CYS A 37 -5.74 4.37 8.08
N MET A 38 -5.27 4.93 6.97
CA MET A 38 -5.73 4.56 5.63
C MET A 38 -4.85 3.44 5.09
N VAL A 39 -5.47 2.29 4.86
CA VAL A 39 -4.78 1.10 4.34
C VAL A 39 -4.89 1.05 2.82
N LEU A 40 -3.75 1.07 2.15
CA LEU A 40 -3.64 0.99 0.69
C LEU A 40 -3.17 -0.42 0.30
N ASP A 41 -3.95 -1.12 -0.53
CA ASP A 41 -3.61 -2.44 -1.05
C ASP A 41 -2.99 -2.31 -2.45
N ASN A 42 -1.73 -2.73 -2.58
CA ASN A 42 -1.01 -2.73 -3.84
C ASN A 42 -1.69 -3.60 -4.92
N GLU A 43 -2.39 -4.67 -4.55
CA GLU A 43 -3.13 -5.50 -5.52
C GLU A 43 -4.38 -4.79 -6.04
N ALA A 44 -5.11 -4.09 -5.16
CA ALA A 44 -6.24 -3.27 -5.55
C ALA A 44 -5.80 -2.10 -6.44
N LEU A 45 -4.68 -1.45 -6.10
CA LEU A 45 -4.08 -0.39 -6.92
C LEU A 45 -3.63 -0.91 -8.28
N TYR A 46 -3.02 -2.09 -8.33
CA TYR A 46 -2.68 -2.74 -9.60
C TYR A 46 -3.93 -3.00 -10.44
N GLY A 47 -5.02 -3.45 -9.81
CA GLY A 47 -6.33 -3.62 -10.44
C GLY A 47 -6.91 -2.33 -11.02
N ILE A 48 -6.79 -1.20 -10.30
CA ILE A 48 -7.21 0.13 -10.75
C ILE A 48 -6.34 0.62 -11.91
N CYS A 49 -5.01 0.44 -11.85
CA CYS A 49 -4.11 0.78 -12.94
C CYS A 49 -4.44 0.02 -14.23
N PHE A 50 -4.78 -1.26 -14.09
CA PHE A 50 -5.10 -2.12 -15.22
C PHE A 50 -6.50 -1.84 -15.80
N HIS A 51 -7.53 -1.74 -14.95
CA HIS A 51 -8.92 -1.59 -15.41
C HIS A 51 -9.31 -0.15 -15.73
N THR A 52 -8.89 0.81 -14.89
CA THR A 52 -9.32 2.22 -14.98
C THR A 52 -8.34 3.03 -15.81
N LEU A 53 -7.04 2.89 -15.55
CA LEU A 53 -5.98 3.66 -16.24
C LEU A 53 -5.49 2.98 -17.53
N LYS A 54 -5.93 1.74 -17.82
CA LYS A 54 -5.57 0.94 -19.01
C LYS A 54 -4.06 0.78 -19.22
N LEU A 55 -3.28 0.81 -18.14
CA LEU A 55 -1.84 0.55 -18.19
C LEU A 55 -1.64 -0.96 -18.35
N THR A 56 -0.97 -1.37 -19.43
CA THR A 56 -0.74 -2.79 -19.74
C THR A 56 0.26 -3.47 -18.80
N THR A 57 1.19 -2.71 -18.22
CA THR A 57 2.16 -3.19 -17.23
C THR A 57 2.46 -2.07 -16.24
N PRO A 58 1.63 -1.86 -15.20
CA PRO A 58 1.90 -0.84 -14.22
C PRO A 58 3.20 -1.15 -13.48
N SER A 59 4.15 -0.23 -13.56
CA SER A 59 5.43 -0.30 -12.87
C SER A 59 5.27 0.09 -11.40
N TYR A 60 6.17 -0.38 -10.53
CA TYR A 60 6.16 0.00 -9.10
C TYR A 60 6.20 1.52 -8.91
N LYS A 61 6.80 2.25 -9.86
CA LYS A 61 6.84 3.72 -9.87
C LYS A 61 5.45 4.34 -10.05
N GLU A 62 4.61 3.79 -10.93
CA GLU A 62 3.24 4.30 -11.14
C GLU A 62 2.33 3.99 -9.94
N ILE A 63 2.54 2.85 -9.29
CA ILE A 63 1.84 2.48 -8.06
C ILE A 63 2.29 3.40 -6.91
N CYS A 64 3.60 3.66 -6.78
CA CYS A 64 4.13 4.62 -5.82
C CYS A 64 3.62 6.04 -6.07
N ASP A 65 3.55 6.49 -7.32
CA ASP A 65 2.98 7.81 -7.65
C ASP A 65 1.52 7.89 -7.21
N ILE A 66 0.71 6.83 -7.40
CA ILE A 66 -0.68 6.83 -6.89
C ILE A 66 -0.72 6.80 -5.35
N ASN A 67 0.18 6.07 -4.70
CA ASN A 67 0.32 6.04 -3.24
C ASN A 67 0.78 7.40 -2.66
N PHE A 68 1.44 8.25 -3.45
CA PHE A 68 2.00 9.54 -3.03
C PHE A 68 1.29 10.77 -3.61
N VAL A 69 0.27 10.60 -4.47
CA VAL A 69 -0.51 11.73 -4.99
C VAL A 69 -1.60 12.13 -3.97
N ARG A 70 -1.20 13.15 -3.19
CA ARG A 70 -1.96 14.11 -2.36
C ARG A 70 -2.52 13.66 -1.01
#